data_AF-A0A6G2XBR0-F1
#
_entry.id   AF-A0A6G2XBR0-F1
#
_cell.length_a   1.000
_cell.length_b   1.000
_cell.length_c   1.000
_cell.angle_alpha   90.00
_cell.angle_beta   90.00
_cell.angle_gamma   90.00
#
_symmetry.space_group_name_H-M   'P 1'
#
loop_
_entity.id
_entity.type
_entity.pdbx_description
1 polymer ?
#
loop_
_entity_poly.entity_id
_entity_poly.type
_entity_poly.pdbx_seq_one_letter_code
_entity_poly.pdbx_strand_id
1 'polypeptide(L)'
;MTGAASLQELEELAPELEILPGRMPHVQFTQVPNWVFLSGVKPQAQALYVHLVMHLNRSRGDKAVWPTQKALAARLGLNRVQSLTPYVEQLEELGAIDVKKQRYQGKMRQRCVYTVHLVPPEGYDGPLDQGQWYDIFDAASGEQKTAQPEPEPTTPVTEDTAPSAETTPTPDTPSPAAAPKARKRGKTEKTEEEQALEEKATRGAEWWWGERKTKQNPAPKPGRLAELVAAKKIAPYVGNKSSAYHATRTLIFNALKAGYDANTIAKALEEGGRAFPSRQQFEDACATAAGVSVNRPRPGGAGRAPAYNDDATWGAARKQQKTGQTRQAKPADEDEFGLRDLADSA
;
A
#
# COMPACT_ATOMS: atom_id res chain seq x y z
N MET A 1 -44.45 -21.61 -50.53
CA MET A 1 -43.07 -21.58 -51.04
C MET A 1 -42.21 -20.87 -50.01
N THR A 2 -41.83 -21.64 -49.01
CA THR A 2 -40.87 -21.35 -47.95
C THR A 2 -39.47 -21.64 -48.48
N GLY A 3 -38.57 -20.66 -48.42
CA GLY A 3 -37.13 -20.86 -48.49
C GLY A 3 -36.53 -20.62 -47.12
N ALA A 4 -36.83 -21.52 -46.17
CA ALA A 4 -36.15 -21.55 -44.88
C ALA A 4 -34.78 -22.20 -45.10
N ALA A 5 -33.74 -21.37 -45.22
CA ALA A 5 -32.38 -21.85 -45.04
C ALA A 5 -32.26 -22.39 -43.62
N SER A 6 -31.80 -23.64 -43.52
CA SER A 6 -31.74 -24.38 -42.28
C SER A 6 -30.76 -23.67 -41.33
N LEU A 7 -31.16 -23.48 -40.07
CA LEU A 7 -30.29 -22.95 -39.00
C LEU A 7 -29.04 -23.83 -38.78
N GLN A 8 -29.02 -25.06 -39.30
CA GLN A 8 -27.84 -25.94 -39.24
C GLN A 8 -26.78 -25.57 -40.30
N GLU A 9 -27.13 -24.89 -41.40
CA GLU A 9 -26.17 -24.50 -42.45
C GLU A 9 -25.41 -23.19 -42.14
N LEU A 10 -25.89 -22.38 -41.20
CA LEU A 10 -25.18 -21.16 -40.77
C LEU A 10 -24.19 -21.39 -39.62
N GLU A 11 -24.26 -22.54 -38.96
CA GLU A 11 -23.38 -22.88 -37.83
C GLU A 11 -22.09 -23.60 -38.29
N GLU A 12 -22.07 -24.17 -39.50
CA GLU A 12 -20.94 -24.97 -40.01
C GLU A 12 -19.87 -24.15 -40.77
N LEU A 13 -20.05 -22.82 -40.87
CA LEU A 13 -19.10 -21.88 -41.49
C LEU A 13 -18.41 -20.95 -40.48
N ALA A 14 -18.32 -21.35 -39.21
CA ALA A 14 -17.38 -20.72 -38.29
C ALA A 14 -15.98 -21.30 -38.58
N PRO A 15 -15.08 -20.59 -39.27
CA PRO A 15 -13.72 -21.08 -39.48
C PRO A 15 -13.08 -21.34 -38.12
N GLU A 16 -12.59 -22.57 -37.91
CA GLU A 16 -11.72 -22.91 -36.78
C GLU A 16 -10.60 -21.87 -36.69
N LEU A 17 -10.68 -21.04 -35.64
CA LEU A 17 -9.85 -19.86 -35.46
C LEU A 17 -8.48 -20.29 -34.91
N GLU A 18 -7.69 -20.88 -35.79
CA GLU A 18 -6.36 -21.38 -35.47
C GLU A 18 -5.31 -20.25 -35.59
N ILE A 19 -5.26 -19.34 -34.61
CA ILE A 19 -4.18 -18.32 -34.50
C ILE A 19 -3.97 -17.87 -33.05
N LEU A 20 -2.78 -17.60 -32.48
CA LEU A 20 -1.34 -17.90 -32.69
C LEU A 20 -0.65 -17.31 -31.42
N PRO A 21 0.43 -17.88 -30.88
CA PRO A 21 1.16 -17.27 -29.76
C PRO A 21 1.64 -15.85 -30.11
N GLY A 22 1.26 -14.84 -29.29
CA GLY A 22 1.70 -13.45 -29.44
C GLY A 22 0.76 -12.48 -30.19
N ARG A 23 -0.43 -12.92 -30.62
CA ARG A 23 -1.48 -12.01 -31.13
C ARG A 23 -2.75 -12.11 -30.30
N MET A 24 -3.20 -10.98 -29.76
CA MET A 24 -4.62 -10.77 -29.46
C MET A 24 -5.23 -9.98 -30.63
N PRO A 25 -6.30 -10.47 -31.27
CA PRO A 25 -6.81 -9.91 -32.52
C PRO A 25 -7.35 -8.47 -32.41
N HIS A 26 -7.63 -7.96 -31.21
CA HIS A 26 -7.92 -6.54 -30.98
C HIS A 26 -7.41 -6.07 -29.62
N VAL A 27 -6.11 -5.76 -29.51
CA VAL A 27 -5.61 -5.00 -28.35
C VAL A 27 -5.89 -3.52 -28.57
N GLN A 28 -6.68 -2.93 -27.68
CA GLN A 28 -6.84 -1.48 -27.63
C GLN A 28 -5.55 -0.88 -27.08
N PHE A 29 -4.78 -0.21 -27.95
CA PHE A 29 -3.60 0.54 -27.55
C PHE A 29 -3.87 2.04 -27.58
N THR A 30 -3.08 2.77 -26.80
CA THR A 30 -3.10 4.23 -26.74
C THR A 30 -1.71 4.71 -27.11
N GLN A 31 -1.61 5.61 -28.08
CA GLN A 31 -0.34 6.21 -28.48
C GLN A 31 0.03 7.31 -27.48
N VAL A 32 1.27 7.28 -26.99
CA VAL A 32 1.83 8.29 -26.10
C VAL A 32 2.98 8.96 -26.84
N PRO A 33 3.04 10.30 -26.91
CA PRO A 33 4.15 10.99 -27.54
C PRO A 33 5.47 10.72 -26.80
N ASN A 34 6.54 10.47 -27.55
CA ASN A 34 7.88 10.19 -27.00
C ASN A 34 8.36 11.32 -26.09
N TRP A 35 8.09 12.58 -26.45
CA TRP A 35 8.49 13.74 -25.64
C TRP A 35 7.90 13.72 -24.21
N VAL A 36 6.67 13.23 -24.03
CA VAL A 36 6.08 13.07 -22.69
C VAL A 36 6.74 11.91 -21.95
N PHE A 37 7.01 10.80 -22.65
CA PHE A 37 7.66 9.62 -22.06
C PHE A 37 9.11 9.88 -21.64
N LEU A 38 9.84 10.67 -22.42
CA LEU A 38 11.26 10.99 -22.21
C LEU A 38 11.48 12.27 -21.38
N SER A 39 10.42 12.98 -20.99
CA SER A 39 10.48 14.24 -20.24
C SER A 39 11.07 14.14 -18.82
N GLY A 40 11.23 12.92 -18.28
CA GLY A 40 11.69 12.71 -16.90
C GLY A 40 10.64 13.00 -15.81
N VAL A 41 9.38 13.29 -16.17
CA VAL A 41 8.30 13.41 -15.18
C VAL A 41 8.07 12.08 -14.44
N LYS A 42 7.44 12.16 -13.26
CA LYS A 42 7.21 10.96 -12.43
C LYS A 42 6.42 9.89 -13.23
N PRO A 43 6.73 8.60 -13.06
CA PRO A 43 6.01 7.53 -13.77
C PRO A 43 4.49 7.56 -13.58
N GLN A 44 4.01 7.97 -12.40
CA GLN A 44 2.58 8.12 -12.13
C GLN A 44 1.95 9.29 -12.91
N ALA A 45 2.70 10.36 -13.20
CA ALA A 45 2.25 11.44 -14.07
C ALA A 45 2.15 10.96 -15.53
N GLN A 46 3.11 10.16 -16.01
CA GLN A 46 3.02 9.53 -17.32
C GLN A 46 1.80 8.61 -17.43
N ALA A 47 1.53 7.79 -16.40
CA ALA A 47 0.34 6.94 -16.34
C ALA A 47 -0.97 7.76 -16.34
N LEU A 48 -0.99 8.90 -15.63
CA LEU A 48 -2.12 9.82 -15.66
C LEU A 48 -2.34 10.36 -17.08
N TYR A 49 -1.28 10.79 -17.76
CA TYR A 49 -1.35 11.26 -19.14
C TYR A 49 -1.92 10.16 -20.06
N VAL A 50 -1.42 8.92 -19.98
CA VAL A 50 -1.96 7.77 -20.73
C VAL A 50 -3.47 7.64 -20.50
N HIS A 51 -3.92 7.70 -19.25
CA HIS A 51 -5.35 7.63 -18.94
C HIS A 51 -6.15 8.79 -19.53
N LEU A 52 -5.60 10.00 -19.61
CA LEU A 52 -6.27 11.12 -20.27
C LEU A 52 -6.39 10.89 -21.79
N VAL A 53 -5.31 10.43 -22.44
CA VAL A 53 -5.31 10.08 -23.87
C VAL A 53 -6.31 8.97 -24.17
N MET A 54 -6.43 7.95 -23.30
CA MET A 54 -7.45 6.90 -23.42
C MET A 54 -8.89 7.43 -23.44
N HIS A 55 -9.16 8.59 -22.85
CA HIS A 55 -10.49 9.22 -22.81
C HIS A 55 -10.71 10.22 -23.96
N LEU A 56 -9.72 10.45 -24.84
CA LEU A 56 -9.89 11.33 -25.99
C LEU A 56 -10.95 10.76 -26.94
N ASN A 57 -11.94 11.58 -27.24
CA ASN A 57 -13.01 11.19 -28.14
C ASN A 57 -12.58 11.44 -29.61
N ARG A 58 -12.22 10.35 -30.30
CA ARG A 58 -11.77 10.42 -31.70
C ARG A 58 -12.81 10.99 -32.66
N SER A 59 -14.12 10.89 -32.37
CA SER A 59 -15.17 11.40 -33.25
C SER A 59 -15.48 12.88 -33.05
N ARG A 60 -15.19 13.45 -31.87
CA ARG A 60 -15.55 14.83 -31.53
C ARG A 60 -14.52 15.85 -32.05
N GLY A 61 -13.31 15.41 -32.39
CA GLY A 61 -12.25 16.25 -32.95
C GLY A 61 -11.60 17.24 -31.98
N ASP A 62 -12.13 17.39 -30.76
CA ASP A 62 -11.51 18.17 -29.71
C ASP A 62 -10.51 17.33 -28.89
N LYS A 63 -9.54 18.02 -28.28
CA LYS A 63 -8.55 17.40 -27.39
C LYS A 63 -8.95 17.50 -25.91
N ALA A 64 -10.21 17.81 -25.64
CA ALA A 64 -10.71 18.06 -24.29
C ALA A 64 -11.31 16.80 -23.67
N VAL A 65 -10.95 16.46 -22.43
CA VAL A 65 -11.52 15.34 -21.69
C VAL A 65 -11.97 15.79 -20.31
N TRP A 66 -13.04 15.20 -19.79
CA TRP A 66 -13.60 15.56 -18.47
C TRP A 66 -13.89 14.33 -17.60
N PRO A 67 -12.94 13.39 -17.43
CA PRO A 67 -13.10 12.31 -16.47
C PRO A 67 -13.22 12.88 -15.05
N THR A 68 -13.96 12.18 -14.19
CA THR A 68 -14.01 12.58 -12.77
C THR A 68 -12.65 12.31 -12.11
N GLN A 69 -12.18 13.23 -11.28
CA GLN A 69 -10.89 13.07 -10.57
C GLN A 69 -10.89 11.81 -9.68
N LYS A 70 -12.06 11.43 -9.15
CA LYS A 70 -12.23 10.17 -8.39
C LYS A 70 -11.95 8.95 -9.26
N ALA A 71 -12.43 8.92 -10.51
CA ALA A 71 -12.16 7.81 -11.43
C ALA A 71 -10.69 7.76 -11.84
N LEU A 72 -10.05 8.90 -12.09
CA LEU A 72 -8.61 8.97 -12.37
C LEU A 72 -7.78 8.45 -11.19
N ALA A 73 -8.06 8.93 -9.97
CA ALA A 73 -7.38 8.47 -8.77
C ALA A 73 -7.55 6.96 -8.56
N ALA A 74 -8.76 6.43 -8.76
CA ALA A 74 -9.03 4.99 -8.65
C ALA A 74 -8.24 4.16 -9.67
N ARG A 75 -8.15 4.60 -10.94
CA ARG A 75 -7.37 3.90 -11.98
C ARG A 75 -5.87 3.88 -11.70
N LEU A 76 -5.36 4.93 -11.08
CA LEU A 76 -3.96 5.03 -10.66
C LEU A 76 -3.66 4.31 -9.33
N GLY A 77 -4.65 3.67 -8.70
CA GLY A 77 -4.47 3.02 -7.39
C GLY A 77 -4.27 4.02 -6.24
N LEU A 78 -4.68 5.28 -6.41
CA LEU A 78 -4.56 6.32 -5.39
C LEU A 78 -5.79 6.31 -4.48
N ASN A 79 -5.56 6.21 -3.17
CA ASN A 79 -6.64 6.21 -2.16
C ASN A 79 -7.33 7.58 -2.00
N ARG A 80 -6.66 8.67 -2.38
CA ARG A 80 -7.13 10.04 -2.17
C ARG A 80 -7.08 10.83 -3.47
N VAL A 81 -8.14 11.58 -3.75
CA VAL A 81 -8.23 12.42 -4.95
C VAL A 81 -7.18 13.53 -4.95
N GLN A 82 -6.84 14.05 -3.77
CA GLN A 82 -5.84 15.09 -3.61
C GLN A 82 -4.42 14.62 -3.97
N SER A 83 -4.16 13.32 -3.94
CA SER A 83 -2.88 12.75 -4.39
C SER A 83 -2.70 12.85 -5.90
N LEU A 84 -3.76 13.17 -6.65
CA LEU A 84 -3.69 13.40 -8.10
C LEU A 84 -3.07 14.77 -8.44
N THR A 85 -3.31 15.77 -7.60
CA THR A 85 -2.89 17.17 -7.81
C THR A 85 -1.42 17.35 -8.21
N PRO A 86 -0.43 16.78 -7.50
CA PRO A 86 0.97 16.96 -7.88
C PRO A 86 1.30 16.37 -9.27
N TYR A 87 0.58 15.33 -9.70
CA TYR A 87 0.79 14.74 -11.03
C TYR A 87 0.13 15.56 -12.13
N VAL A 88 -1.00 16.21 -11.82
CA VAL A 88 -1.65 17.17 -12.74
C VAL A 88 -0.77 18.40 -12.92
N GLU A 89 -0.22 18.94 -11.82
CA GLU A 89 0.69 20.10 -11.84
C GLU A 89 1.95 19.81 -12.66
N GLN A 90 2.56 18.63 -12.51
CA GLN A 90 3.72 18.24 -13.33
C GLN A 90 3.41 18.17 -14.83
N LEU A 91 2.24 17.67 -15.21
CA LEU A 91 1.85 17.61 -16.62
C LEU A 91 1.48 18.99 -17.17
N GLU A 92 0.96 19.89 -16.33
CA GLU A 92 0.66 21.28 -16.70
C GLU A 92 1.95 22.10 -16.86
N GLU A 93 2.91 21.93 -15.95
CA GLU A 93 4.24 22.54 -16.02
C GLU A 93 5.03 22.08 -17.26
N LEU A 94 4.93 20.79 -17.60
CA LEU A 94 5.50 20.24 -18.83
C LEU A 94 4.81 20.78 -20.10
N GLY A 95 3.63 21.40 -20.00
CA GLY A 95 2.82 21.80 -21.14
C GLY A 95 2.15 20.62 -21.85
N ALA A 96 2.02 19.47 -21.19
CA ALA A 96 1.36 18.28 -21.73
C ALA A 96 -0.17 18.35 -21.59
N ILE A 97 -0.69 19.10 -20.62
CA ILE A 97 -2.13 19.31 -20.44
C ILE A 97 -2.43 20.76 -20.01
N ASP A 98 -3.62 21.26 -20.38
CA ASP A 98 -4.20 22.46 -19.78
C ASP A 98 -5.40 22.10 -18.90
N VAL A 99 -5.51 22.68 -17.69
CA VAL A 99 -6.62 22.41 -16.78
C VAL A 99 -7.58 23.60 -16.71
N LYS A 100 -8.80 23.44 -17.24
CA LYS A 100 -9.88 24.45 -17.14
C LYS A 100 -10.96 24.01 -16.17
N LYS A 101 -11.21 24.79 -15.12
CA LYS A 101 -12.34 24.56 -14.20
C LYS A 101 -13.62 25.14 -14.80
N GLN A 102 -14.51 24.29 -15.27
CA GLN A 102 -15.78 24.71 -15.87
C GLN A 102 -16.94 24.46 -14.91
N ARG A 103 -17.82 25.45 -14.74
CA ARG A 103 -19.11 25.25 -14.06
C ARG A 103 -20.11 24.64 -15.05
N TYR A 104 -20.87 23.63 -14.61
CA TYR A 104 -21.92 23.00 -15.42
C TYR A 104 -23.17 22.79 -14.57
N GLN A 105 -24.30 22.49 -15.22
CA GLN A 105 -25.61 22.32 -14.56
C GLN A 105 -26.03 23.58 -13.76
N GLY A 106 -26.33 24.67 -14.48
CA GLY A 106 -26.84 25.91 -13.86
C GLY A 106 -25.84 26.62 -12.94
N LYS A 107 -24.54 26.50 -13.19
CA LYS A 107 -23.45 27.07 -12.37
C LYS A 107 -23.30 26.49 -10.95
N MET A 108 -24.06 25.45 -10.59
CA MET A 108 -23.98 24.84 -9.25
C MET A 108 -22.83 23.85 -9.10
N ARG A 109 -22.47 23.11 -10.17
CA ARG A 109 -21.41 22.09 -10.11
C ARG A 109 -20.16 22.54 -10.85
N GLN A 110 -19.00 22.14 -10.35
CA GLN A 110 -17.70 22.36 -11.00
C GLN A 110 -17.16 21.03 -11.53
N ARG A 111 -16.56 21.06 -12.72
CA ARG A 111 -15.77 19.95 -13.26
C ARG A 111 -14.45 20.48 -13.79
N CYS A 112 -13.42 19.64 -13.77
CA CYS A 112 -12.17 19.92 -14.46
C CYS A 112 -12.27 19.39 -15.89
N VAL A 113 -11.93 20.23 -16.85
CA VAL A 113 -11.79 19.90 -18.26
C VAL A 113 -10.30 19.96 -18.57
N TYR A 114 -9.74 18.84 -19.00
CA TYR A 114 -8.33 18.69 -19.34
C TYR A 114 -8.19 18.79 -20.85
N THR A 115 -7.36 19.69 -21.37
CA THR A 115 -6.99 19.73 -22.79
C THR A 115 -5.67 19.01 -22.93
N VAL A 116 -5.60 17.94 -23.73
CA VAL A 116 -4.39 17.11 -23.87
C VAL A 116 -3.60 17.56 -25.10
N HIS A 117 -2.32 17.88 -24.91
CA HIS A 117 -1.42 18.26 -26.00
C HIS A 117 -0.62 17.05 -26.48
N LEU A 118 -0.71 16.76 -27.78
CA LEU A 118 0.05 15.67 -28.42
C LEU A 118 1.39 16.16 -28.99
N VAL A 119 1.48 17.47 -29.25
CA VAL A 119 2.66 18.16 -29.78
C VAL A 119 3.34 18.85 -28.59
N PRO A 120 4.67 18.83 -28.49
CA PRO A 120 5.38 19.54 -27.42
C PRO A 120 5.10 21.04 -27.50
N PRO A 121 5.17 21.77 -26.36
CA PRO A 121 5.06 23.22 -26.36
C PRO A 121 6.21 23.87 -27.15
N GLU A 122 6.00 25.10 -27.60
CA GLU A 122 7.03 25.88 -28.30
C GLU A 122 8.24 26.10 -27.37
N GLY A 123 9.44 25.82 -27.86
CA GLY A 123 10.69 25.92 -27.08
C GLY A 123 10.97 24.72 -26.16
N TYR A 124 10.29 23.59 -26.32
CA TYR A 124 10.65 22.36 -25.61
C TYR A 124 12.05 21.87 -26.04
N ASP A 125 12.98 21.85 -25.08
CA ASP A 125 14.40 21.49 -25.29
C ASP A 125 14.72 20.02 -24.92
N GLY A 126 13.72 19.26 -24.48
CA GLY A 126 13.91 17.86 -24.10
C GLY A 126 14.03 16.92 -25.32
N PRO A 127 14.53 15.69 -25.12
CA PRO A 127 14.65 14.71 -26.20
C PRO A 127 13.26 14.41 -26.80
N LEU A 128 13.17 14.54 -28.11
CA LEU A 128 11.95 14.25 -28.88
C LEU A 128 11.91 12.78 -29.31
N ASP A 129 13.07 12.13 -29.35
CA ASP A 129 13.23 10.74 -29.76
C ASP A 129 14.20 9.97 -28.86
N GLN A 130 14.07 8.65 -28.85
CA GLN A 130 14.88 7.73 -28.06
C GLN A 130 16.36 7.77 -28.48
N GLY A 131 16.65 7.99 -29.77
CA GLY A 131 18.03 8.17 -30.26
C GLY A 131 18.72 9.37 -29.62
N GLN A 132 18.06 10.54 -29.62
CA GLN A 132 18.57 11.74 -28.95
C GLN A 132 18.78 11.52 -27.45
N TRP A 133 17.93 10.72 -26.82
CA TRP A 133 18.09 10.36 -25.42
C TRP A 133 19.37 9.53 -25.19
N TYR A 134 19.64 8.54 -26.04
CA TYR A 134 20.88 7.77 -25.97
C TYR A 134 22.10 8.64 -26.29
N ASP A 135 22.04 9.53 -27.28
CA ASP A 135 23.15 10.43 -27.62
C ASP A 135 23.51 11.34 -26.45
N ILE A 136 22.51 11.88 -25.72
CA ILE A 136 22.72 12.68 -24.51
C ILE A 136 23.36 11.82 -23.41
N PHE A 137 22.89 10.59 -23.22
CA PHE A 137 23.41 9.68 -22.20
C PHE A 137 24.82 9.17 -22.51
N ASP A 138 25.12 8.88 -23.77
CA ASP A 138 26.41 8.43 -24.26
C ASP A 138 27.42 9.58 -24.25
N ALA A 139 27.01 10.81 -24.58
CA ALA A 139 27.85 11.99 -24.40
C ALA A 139 28.18 12.22 -22.93
N ALA A 140 27.20 12.09 -22.02
CA ALA A 140 27.42 12.22 -20.59
C ALA A 140 28.27 11.08 -19.99
N SER A 141 28.15 9.86 -20.51
CA SER A 141 28.91 8.68 -20.04
C SER A 141 30.31 8.59 -20.68
N GLY A 142 30.46 9.10 -21.91
CA GLY A 142 31.70 9.07 -22.69
C GLY A 142 32.81 9.90 -22.07
N GLU A 143 32.49 10.98 -21.36
CA GLU A 143 33.47 11.79 -20.63
C GLU A 143 34.08 11.08 -19.41
N GLN A 144 33.46 10.00 -18.91
CA GLN A 144 34.02 9.20 -17.81
C GLN A 144 34.88 8.02 -18.29
N LYS A 145 34.94 7.73 -19.60
CA LYS A 145 35.64 6.54 -20.12
C LYS A 145 37.08 6.81 -20.62
N THR A 146 37.61 8.02 -20.47
CA THR A 146 38.93 8.40 -21.05
C THR A 146 40.10 8.43 -20.05
N ALA A 147 39.98 7.80 -18.88
CA ALA A 147 41.12 7.60 -17.98
C ALA A 147 41.07 6.24 -17.27
N GLN A 148 40.88 5.15 -18.03
CA GLN A 148 41.43 3.88 -17.58
C GLN A 148 42.90 3.84 -18.05
N PRO A 149 43.88 3.89 -17.12
CA PRO A 149 45.28 3.70 -17.48
C PRO A 149 45.44 2.31 -18.10
N GLU A 150 46.22 2.29 -19.18
CA GLU A 150 46.69 1.11 -19.91
C GLU A 150 47.10 -0.01 -18.92
N PRO A 151 46.44 -1.19 -18.95
CA PRO A 151 46.77 -2.26 -18.03
C PRO A 151 48.13 -2.85 -18.42
N GLU A 152 49.13 -2.66 -17.55
CA GLU A 152 50.36 -3.45 -17.62
C GLU A 152 50.01 -4.95 -17.47
N PRO A 153 50.66 -5.83 -18.24
CA PRO A 153 50.37 -7.26 -18.21
C PRO A 153 51.05 -7.88 -16.99
N THR A 154 50.31 -8.23 -15.93
CA THR A 154 50.91 -9.06 -14.86
C THR A 154 49.90 -9.98 -14.17
N THR A 155 50.04 -11.27 -14.50
CA THR A 155 49.82 -12.51 -13.72
C THR A 155 48.45 -12.87 -13.09
N PRO A 156 48.06 -14.17 -13.14
CA PRO A 156 46.88 -14.68 -12.45
C PRO A 156 47.18 -14.94 -10.97
N VAL A 157 46.41 -14.33 -10.06
CA VAL A 157 46.40 -14.68 -8.63
C VAL A 157 44.95 -14.82 -8.15
N THR A 158 44.79 -15.88 -7.37
CA THR A 158 43.64 -16.55 -6.77
C THR A 158 42.85 -15.70 -5.75
N GLU A 159 41.55 -16.01 -5.66
CA GLU A 159 40.59 -15.94 -4.53
C GLU A 159 40.42 -14.71 -3.61
N ASP A 160 39.12 -14.46 -3.36
CA ASP A 160 38.47 -13.86 -2.20
C ASP A 160 38.79 -12.41 -1.81
N THR A 161 37.74 -11.58 -1.80
CA THR A 161 37.31 -10.70 -0.69
C THR A 161 36.37 -9.60 -1.21
N ALA A 162 35.10 -9.65 -0.80
CA ALA A 162 34.21 -8.48 -0.76
C ALA A 162 34.70 -7.53 0.37
N PRO A 163 34.61 -6.19 0.26
CA PRO A 163 33.34 -5.52 0.57
C PRO A 163 33.14 -4.12 -0.06
N SER A 164 32.03 -3.49 0.34
CA SER A 164 31.89 -2.04 0.57
C SER A 164 31.22 -1.23 -0.54
N ALA A 165 29.93 -0.97 -0.34
CA ALA A 165 29.18 0.05 -1.05
C ALA A 165 29.39 1.39 -0.34
N GLU A 166 30.03 2.32 -1.05
CA GLU A 166 30.29 3.68 -0.61
C GLU A 166 29.08 4.57 -0.95
N THR A 167 28.58 5.26 0.06
CA THR A 167 27.40 6.14 -0.03
C THR A 167 27.91 7.54 -0.29
N THR A 168 27.53 8.17 -1.40
CA THR A 168 27.83 9.59 -1.67
C THR A 168 26.63 10.50 -1.41
N PRO A 169 26.89 11.76 -1.03
CA PRO A 169 25.96 12.63 -0.32
C PRO A 169 25.02 13.42 -1.25
N THR A 170 23.77 13.55 -0.83
CA THR A 170 22.78 14.48 -1.41
C THR A 170 23.15 15.94 -1.11
N PRO A 171 23.17 16.85 -2.12
CA PRO A 171 23.36 18.28 -1.90
C PRO A 171 22.07 18.98 -1.46
N ASP A 172 22.23 19.92 -0.53
CA ASP A 172 21.21 20.83 -0.01
C ASP A 172 20.55 21.64 -1.13
N THR A 173 19.21 21.63 -1.18
CA THR A 173 18.42 22.51 -2.04
C THR A 173 17.52 23.40 -1.18
N PRO A 174 17.50 24.73 -1.43
CA PRO A 174 16.81 25.71 -0.59
C PRO A 174 15.28 25.67 -0.74
N SER A 175 14.64 25.93 0.40
CA SER A 175 13.19 26.07 0.63
C SER A 175 12.60 27.32 -0.04
N PRO A 176 11.43 27.20 -0.70
CA PRO A 176 10.51 28.34 -0.75
C PRO A 176 9.04 28.00 -0.40
N ALA A 177 8.49 28.87 0.45
CA ALA A 177 7.14 29.45 0.45
C ALA A 177 5.88 28.55 0.51
N ALA A 178 5.43 28.34 1.76
CA ALA A 178 4.05 28.44 2.25
C ALA A 178 2.88 27.90 1.39
N ALA A 179 2.63 26.61 1.50
CA ALA A 179 1.38 25.96 1.08
C ALA A 179 0.17 26.35 1.99
N PRO A 180 -1.06 26.39 1.45
CA PRO A 180 -2.28 26.71 2.19
C PRO A 180 -2.62 25.64 3.23
N LYS A 181 -2.93 26.10 4.46
CA LYS A 181 -3.16 25.31 5.67
C LYS A 181 -4.14 24.14 5.42
N ALA A 182 -3.61 22.92 5.42
CA ALA A 182 -4.39 21.69 5.53
C ALA A 182 -5.33 21.83 6.74
N ARG A 183 -6.65 21.67 6.52
CA ARG A 183 -7.62 21.58 7.61
C ARG A 183 -7.19 20.43 8.51
N LYS A 184 -6.60 20.78 9.65
CA LYS A 184 -6.31 19.86 10.75
C LYS A 184 -7.62 19.14 11.02
N ARG A 185 -7.72 17.85 10.68
CA ARG A 185 -8.77 16.99 11.24
C ARG A 185 -8.63 17.20 12.75
N GLY A 186 -9.67 17.77 13.35
CA GLY A 186 -9.68 18.08 14.77
C GLY A 186 -9.16 16.86 15.48
N LYS A 187 -8.09 17.05 16.26
CA LYS A 187 -7.59 16.03 17.16
C LYS A 187 -8.73 15.84 18.15
N THR A 188 -9.63 14.90 17.87
CA THR A 188 -10.66 14.51 18.82
C THR A 188 -9.90 14.15 20.08
N GLU A 189 -10.14 14.89 21.16
CA GLU A 189 -9.51 14.61 22.44
C GLU A 189 -9.88 13.18 22.80
N LYS A 190 -8.86 12.31 22.83
CA LYS A 190 -9.03 10.93 23.26
C LYS A 190 -9.43 10.99 24.73
N THR A 191 -10.51 10.30 25.08
CA THR A 191 -10.92 10.15 26.47
C THR A 191 -9.80 9.50 27.28
N GLU A 192 -9.71 9.80 28.58
CA GLU A 192 -8.70 9.23 29.48
C GLU A 192 -8.72 7.69 29.45
N GLU A 193 -9.91 7.09 29.33
CA GLU A 193 -10.09 5.65 29.16
C GLU A 193 -9.42 5.11 27.89
N GLU A 194 -9.56 5.80 26.75
CA GLU A 194 -8.91 5.38 25.51
C GLU A 194 -7.39 5.55 25.57
N GLN A 195 -6.89 6.55 26.31
CA GLN A 195 -5.46 6.72 26.54
C GLN A 195 -4.90 5.57 27.38
N ALA A 196 -5.57 5.19 28.48
CA ALA A 196 -5.16 4.06 29.31
C ALA A 196 -5.15 2.73 28.53
N LEU A 197 -6.16 2.49 27.67
CA LEU A 197 -6.20 1.32 26.79
C LEU A 197 -5.06 1.34 25.76
N GLU A 198 -4.70 2.51 25.24
CA GLU A 198 -3.61 2.67 24.28
C GLU A 198 -2.23 2.44 24.91
N GLU A 199 -2.04 2.84 26.16
CA GLU A 199 -0.84 2.54 26.94
C GLU A 199 -0.71 1.03 27.20
N LYS A 200 -1.80 0.37 27.65
CA LYS A 200 -1.84 -1.09 27.81
C LYS A 200 -1.53 -1.82 26.51
N ALA A 201 -2.11 -1.37 25.39
CA ALA A 201 -1.85 -1.95 24.08
C ALA A 201 -0.39 -1.74 23.61
N THR A 202 0.22 -0.62 23.98
CA THR A 202 1.63 -0.34 23.71
C THR A 202 2.53 -1.28 24.49
N ARG A 203 2.29 -1.45 25.80
CA ARG A 203 3.01 -2.41 26.65
C ARG A 203 2.87 -3.85 26.14
N GLY A 204 1.68 -4.27 25.75
CA GLY A 204 1.46 -5.61 25.17
C GLY A 204 2.21 -5.82 23.84
N ALA A 205 2.29 -4.79 23.00
CA ALA A 205 3.05 -4.86 21.75
C ALA A 205 4.57 -4.89 21.99
N GLU A 206 5.07 -4.17 23.00
CA GLU A 206 6.46 -4.19 23.44
C GLU A 206 6.83 -5.54 24.07
N TRP A 207 5.96 -6.12 24.89
CA TRP A 207 6.15 -7.47 25.42
C TRP A 207 6.26 -8.51 24.29
N TRP A 208 5.41 -8.41 23.25
CA TRP A 208 5.45 -9.35 22.13
C TRP A 208 6.68 -9.18 21.22
N TRP A 209 6.96 -7.95 20.78
CA TRP A 209 8.02 -7.68 19.79
C TRP A 209 9.40 -7.37 20.39
N GLY A 210 9.44 -7.01 21.66
CA GLY A 210 10.59 -6.44 22.36
C GLY A 210 10.53 -4.91 22.35
N GLU A 211 11.38 -4.30 23.17
CA GLU A 211 11.52 -2.86 23.20
C GLU A 211 12.06 -2.34 21.85
N ARG A 212 11.53 -1.21 21.39
CA ARG A 212 12.08 -0.57 20.19
C ARG A 212 13.48 -0.04 20.49
N LYS A 213 14.42 -0.28 19.57
CA LYS A 213 15.70 0.42 19.57
C LYS A 213 15.45 1.91 19.45
N THR A 214 15.64 2.63 20.54
CA THR A 214 15.67 4.09 20.55
C THR A 214 17.13 4.51 20.72
N LYS A 215 17.46 5.77 20.40
CA LYS A 215 18.80 6.31 20.67
C LYS A 215 19.20 6.21 22.16
N GLN A 216 18.22 6.10 23.05
CA GLN A 216 18.40 6.01 24.50
C GLN A 216 18.53 4.57 25.01
N ASN A 217 18.07 3.56 24.26
CA ASN A 217 18.19 2.16 24.65
C ASN A 217 18.85 1.31 23.53
N PRO A 218 20.18 1.13 23.57
CA PRO A 218 20.93 0.43 22.52
C PRO A 218 20.79 -1.10 22.57
N ALA A 219 20.43 -1.68 23.73
CA ALA A 219 20.29 -3.11 23.93
C ALA A 219 18.84 -3.46 24.31
N PRO A 220 17.91 -3.49 23.33
CA PRO A 220 16.52 -3.81 23.61
C PRO A 220 16.42 -5.24 24.11
N LYS A 221 15.62 -5.44 25.16
CA LYS A 221 15.25 -6.78 25.62
C LYS A 221 14.53 -7.51 24.47
N PRO A 222 14.91 -8.77 24.15
CA PRO A 222 14.18 -9.55 23.17
C PRO A 222 12.74 -9.74 23.68
N GLY A 223 11.75 -9.52 22.80
CA GLY A 223 10.36 -9.78 23.15
C GLY A 223 10.03 -11.27 23.11
N ARG A 224 8.81 -11.59 23.56
CA ARG A 224 8.28 -12.95 23.62
C ARG A 224 8.33 -13.67 22.27
N LEU A 225 8.10 -12.95 21.16
CA LEU A 225 8.18 -13.53 19.82
C LEU A 225 9.58 -14.07 19.51
N ALA A 226 10.64 -13.38 19.93
CA ALA A 226 12.01 -13.82 19.68
C ALA A 226 12.31 -15.14 20.39
N GLU A 227 11.81 -15.32 21.62
CA GLU A 227 11.91 -16.58 22.38
C GLU A 227 11.16 -17.71 21.67
N LEU A 228 9.94 -17.46 21.19
CA LEU A 228 9.13 -18.46 20.48
C LEU A 228 9.73 -18.86 19.14
N VAL A 229 10.37 -17.92 18.44
CA VAL A 229 11.13 -18.19 17.21
C VAL A 229 12.37 -19.02 17.52
N ALA A 230 13.12 -18.70 18.58
CA ALA A 230 14.27 -19.48 19.02
C ALA A 230 13.87 -20.91 19.41
N ALA A 231 12.71 -21.08 20.06
CA ALA A 231 12.12 -22.37 20.39
C ALA A 231 11.46 -23.10 19.19
N LYS A 232 11.52 -22.52 17.97
CA LYS A 232 10.90 -23.06 16.74
C LYS A 232 9.39 -23.30 16.84
N LYS A 233 8.70 -22.61 17.76
CA LYS A 233 7.24 -22.65 17.89
C LYS A 233 6.54 -21.75 16.87
N ILE A 234 7.21 -20.66 16.46
CA ILE A 234 6.71 -19.71 15.47
C ILE A 234 7.79 -19.50 14.40
N ALA A 235 7.38 -19.39 13.14
CA ALA A 235 8.30 -19.08 12.04
C ALA A 235 8.89 -17.65 12.19
N PRO A 236 10.15 -17.43 11.78
CA PRO A 236 10.75 -16.09 11.83
C PRO A 236 9.94 -15.11 10.98
N TYR A 237 9.71 -13.91 11.52
CA TYR A 237 8.96 -12.88 10.80
C TYR A 237 9.80 -12.29 9.66
N VAL A 238 9.29 -12.41 8.44
CA VAL A 238 9.90 -11.84 7.23
C VAL A 238 9.12 -10.59 6.83
N GLY A 239 9.51 -9.42 7.34
CA GLY A 239 8.86 -8.16 7.02
C GLY A 239 9.36 -6.97 7.86
N ASN A 240 8.77 -5.80 7.62
CA ASN A 240 9.10 -4.60 8.38
C ASN A 240 8.52 -4.69 9.80
N LYS A 241 9.41 -4.85 10.79
CA LYS A 241 9.06 -4.95 12.22
C LYS A 241 8.31 -3.72 12.74
N SER A 242 8.60 -2.52 12.23
CA SER A 242 7.92 -1.29 12.67
C SER A 242 6.44 -1.29 12.29
N SER A 243 6.14 -1.71 11.06
CA SER A 243 4.76 -1.84 10.57
C SER A 243 4.00 -2.93 11.35
N ALA A 244 4.63 -4.10 11.52
CA ALA A 244 4.05 -5.23 12.26
C ALA A 244 3.73 -4.85 13.71
N TYR A 245 4.65 -4.16 14.39
CA TYR A 245 4.44 -3.65 15.74
C TYR A 245 3.21 -2.74 15.85
N HIS A 246 3.07 -1.75 14.95
CA HIS A 246 1.93 -0.84 15.00
C HIS A 246 0.61 -1.55 14.76
N ALA A 247 0.62 -2.53 13.87
CA ALA A 247 -0.56 -3.34 13.60
C ALA A 247 -0.90 -4.26 14.78
N THR A 248 0.09 -4.88 15.44
CA THR A 248 -0.10 -5.66 16.67
C THR A 248 -0.66 -4.80 17.80
N ARG A 249 -0.11 -3.60 18.03
CA ARG A 249 -0.66 -2.64 19.00
C ARG A 249 -2.13 -2.31 18.71
N THR A 250 -2.47 -2.12 17.44
CA THR A 250 -3.86 -1.83 17.04
C THR A 250 -4.77 -3.04 17.32
N LEU A 251 -4.31 -4.26 17.07
CA LEU A 251 -5.04 -5.49 17.40
C LEU A 251 -5.29 -5.62 18.91
N ILE A 252 -4.24 -5.43 19.73
CA ILE A 252 -4.34 -5.50 21.19
C ILE A 252 -5.29 -4.42 21.71
N PHE A 253 -5.19 -3.18 21.22
CA PHE A 253 -6.09 -2.10 21.60
C PHE A 253 -7.56 -2.44 21.32
N ASN A 254 -7.85 -2.96 20.13
CA ASN A 254 -9.22 -3.35 19.77
C ASN A 254 -9.73 -4.51 20.63
N ALA A 255 -8.88 -5.48 20.98
CA ALA A 255 -9.24 -6.58 21.86
C ALA A 255 -9.51 -6.09 23.30
N LEU A 256 -8.68 -5.21 23.84
CA LEU A 256 -8.92 -4.60 25.16
C LEU A 256 -10.22 -3.79 25.15
N LYS A 257 -10.47 -3.01 24.09
CA LYS A 257 -11.73 -2.25 23.90
C LYS A 257 -12.96 -3.18 23.80
N ALA A 258 -12.78 -4.40 23.30
CA ALA A 258 -13.81 -5.43 23.25
C ALA A 258 -14.05 -6.14 24.59
N GLY A 259 -13.19 -5.91 25.59
CA GLY A 259 -13.29 -6.47 26.94
C GLY A 259 -12.50 -7.76 27.15
N TYR A 260 -11.56 -8.10 26.26
CA TYR A 260 -10.64 -9.22 26.50
C TYR A 260 -9.59 -8.84 27.55
N ASP A 261 -9.29 -9.79 28.45
CA ASP A 261 -8.20 -9.63 29.42
C ASP A 261 -6.83 -9.72 28.74
N ALA A 262 -5.83 -9.04 29.32
CA ALA A 262 -4.47 -9.02 28.79
C ALA A 262 -3.83 -10.42 28.74
N ASN A 263 -4.11 -11.29 29.73
CA ASN A 263 -3.64 -12.69 29.70
C ASN A 263 -4.26 -13.49 28.55
N THR A 264 -5.55 -13.25 28.26
CA THR A 264 -6.22 -13.86 27.11
C THR A 264 -5.60 -13.41 25.80
N ILE A 265 -5.26 -12.11 25.69
CA ILE A 265 -4.59 -11.55 24.51
C ILE A 265 -3.19 -12.14 24.34
N ALA A 266 -2.41 -12.24 25.42
CA ALA A 266 -1.08 -12.86 25.40
C ALA A 266 -1.14 -14.30 24.92
N LYS A 267 -2.01 -15.11 25.51
CA LYS A 267 -2.23 -16.51 25.13
C LYS A 267 -2.68 -16.65 23.67
N ALA A 268 -3.55 -15.75 23.19
CA ALA A 268 -4.00 -15.74 21.80
C ALA A 268 -2.87 -15.44 20.81
N LEU A 269 -1.93 -14.55 21.15
CA LEU A 269 -0.74 -14.30 20.32
C LEU A 269 0.17 -15.53 20.24
N GLU A 270 0.34 -16.26 21.35
CA GLU A 270 1.15 -17.48 21.38
C GLU A 270 0.47 -18.63 20.61
N GLU A 271 -0.81 -18.89 20.87
CA GLU A 271 -1.59 -19.98 20.24
C GLU A 271 -1.83 -19.75 18.75
N GLY A 272 -1.86 -18.50 18.29
CA GLY A 272 -2.01 -18.15 16.89
C GLY A 272 -0.89 -18.69 15.98
N GLY A 273 0.26 -19.07 16.56
CA GLY A 273 1.35 -19.75 15.85
C GLY A 273 2.01 -18.92 14.73
N ARG A 274 1.71 -17.62 14.66
CA ARG A 274 2.18 -16.69 13.63
C ARG A 274 2.73 -15.46 14.30
N ALA A 275 3.86 -14.98 13.81
CA ALA A 275 4.46 -13.74 14.29
C ALA A 275 3.52 -12.53 14.16
N PHE A 276 2.68 -12.54 13.12
CA PHE A 276 1.68 -11.52 12.88
C PHE A 276 0.38 -12.18 12.35
N PRO A 277 -0.59 -12.50 13.23
CA PRO A 277 -1.87 -13.05 12.81
C PRO A 277 -2.71 -12.01 12.07
N SER A 278 -3.52 -12.45 11.11
CA SER A 278 -4.58 -11.59 10.58
C SER A 278 -5.57 -11.24 11.69
N ARG A 279 -6.29 -10.13 11.54
CA ARG A 279 -7.28 -9.69 12.54
C ARG A 279 -8.29 -10.78 12.91
N GLN A 280 -8.82 -11.49 11.92
CA GLN A 280 -9.77 -12.58 12.14
C GLN A 280 -9.14 -13.77 12.90
N GLN A 281 -7.93 -14.18 12.53
CA GLN A 281 -7.22 -15.24 13.24
C GLN A 281 -6.95 -14.86 14.70
N PHE A 282 -6.59 -13.59 14.94
CA PHE A 282 -6.34 -13.09 16.29
C PHE A 282 -7.59 -13.08 17.16
N GLU A 283 -8.73 -12.64 16.61
CA GLU A 283 -10.02 -12.70 17.32
C GLU A 283 -10.45 -14.13 17.65
N ASP A 284 -10.28 -15.07 16.70
CA ASP A 284 -10.60 -16.47 16.90
C ASP A 284 -9.71 -17.10 17.99
N ALA A 285 -8.43 -16.72 18.02
CA ALA A 285 -7.51 -17.09 19.09
C ALA A 285 -7.90 -16.47 20.44
N CYS A 286 -8.27 -15.18 20.50
CA CYS A 286 -8.74 -14.53 21.72
C CYS A 286 -10.00 -15.20 22.29
N ALA A 287 -10.96 -15.52 21.44
CA ALA A 287 -12.18 -16.19 21.87
C ALA A 287 -11.89 -17.64 22.34
N THR A 288 -11.04 -18.38 21.63
CA THR A 288 -10.61 -19.72 22.05
C THR A 288 -9.89 -19.68 23.40
N ALA A 289 -8.97 -18.72 23.60
CA ALA A 289 -8.27 -18.51 24.86
C ALA A 289 -9.20 -18.10 26.01
N ALA A 290 -10.30 -17.40 25.70
CA ALA A 290 -11.36 -17.05 26.65
C ALA A 290 -12.35 -18.21 26.93
N GLY A 291 -12.21 -19.36 26.27
CA GLY A 291 -13.15 -20.49 26.36
C GLY A 291 -14.48 -20.24 25.64
N VAL A 292 -14.55 -19.25 24.75
CA VAL A 292 -15.73 -18.93 23.95
C VAL A 292 -15.59 -19.58 22.57
N SER A 293 -16.52 -20.48 22.23
CA SER A 293 -16.54 -21.08 20.90
C SER A 293 -16.99 -20.08 19.84
N VAL A 294 -16.11 -19.81 18.86
CA VAL A 294 -16.45 -18.95 17.73
C VAL A 294 -17.08 -19.78 16.63
N ASN A 295 -18.41 -19.73 16.54
CA ASN A 295 -19.12 -20.34 15.44
C ASN A 295 -19.21 -19.34 14.27
N ARG A 296 -18.08 -19.10 13.58
CA ARG A 296 -18.08 -18.31 12.34
C ARG A 296 -18.57 -19.18 11.18
N PRO A 297 -19.50 -18.69 10.33
CA PRO A 297 -19.86 -19.41 9.12
C PRO A 297 -18.62 -19.57 8.25
N ARG A 298 -18.27 -20.82 7.94
CA ARG A 298 -17.14 -21.15 7.06
C ARG A 298 -17.38 -20.45 5.71
N PRO A 299 -16.37 -19.77 5.12
CA PRO A 299 -16.53 -18.98 3.89
C PRO A 299 -16.82 -19.80 2.60
N GLY A 300 -17.42 -20.99 2.71
CA GLY A 300 -17.86 -21.84 1.59
C GLY A 300 -19.37 -22.09 1.54
N GLY A 301 -20.17 -21.53 2.45
CA GLY A 301 -21.63 -21.56 2.31
C GLY A 301 -22.08 -20.62 1.19
N ALA A 302 -23.02 -21.04 0.33
CA ALA A 302 -23.50 -20.31 -0.85
C ALA A 302 -24.15 -18.92 -0.59
N GLY A 303 -24.03 -18.38 0.63
CA GLY A 303 -24.45 -17.03 0.97
C GLY A 303 -23.33 -16.01 0.77
N ARG A 304 -23.67 -14.83 0.26
CA ARG A 304 -22.74 -13.68 0.23
C ARG A 304 -22.20 -13.42 1.64
N ALA A 305 -20.89 -13.26 1.76
CA ALA A 305 -20.27 -12.86 3.02
C ALA A 305 -20.90 -11.54 3.49
N PRO A 306 -21.35 -11.43 4.76
CA PRO A 306 -21.89 -10.19 5.28
C PRO A 306 -20.86 -9.08 5.16
N ALA A 307 -21.34 -7.86 4.90
CA ALA A 307 -20.48 -6.68 4.85
C ALA A 307 -19.76 -6.52 6.20
N TYR A 308 -18.46 -6.26 6.14
CA TYR A 308 -17.61 -6.12 7.31
C TYR A 308 -18.11 -5.01 8.24
N ASN A 309 -18.33 -5.34 9.53
CA ASN A 309 -18.71 -4.39 10.56
C ASN A 309 -17.86 -4.63 11.81
N ASP A 310 -17.09 -3.61 12.24
CA ASP A 310 -16.20 -3.69 13.41
C ASP A 310 -16.96 -4.11 14.68
N ASP A 311 -18.20 -3.65 14.85
CA ASP A 311 -19.04 -3.99 16.01
C ASP A 311 -19.49 -5.45 15.99
N ALA A 312 -19.75 -6.00 14.79
CA ALA A 312 -20.08 -7.42 14.64
C ALA A 312 -18.84 -8.30 14.88
N THR A 313 -17.66 -7.74 14.65
CA THR A 313 -16.40 -8.48 14.70
C THR A 313 -15.87 -8.60 16.14
N TRP A 314 -15.99 -7.55 16.95
CA TRP A 314 -15.52 -7.53 18.34
C TRP A 314 -16.63 -7.61 19.40
N GLY A 315 -17.88 -7.30 19.06
CA GLY A 315 -18.96 -7.11 20.03
C GLY A 315 -19.59 -8.39 20.59
N ALA A 316 -19.22 -9.57 20.09
CA ALA A 316 -19.82 -10.84 20.51
C ALA A 316 -19.45 -11.22 21.96
N ALA A 317 -18.20 -11.02 22.37
CA ALA A 317 -17.73 -11.34 23.72
C ALA A 317 -18.46 -10.51 24.80
N ARG A 318 -18.68 -9.22 24.52
CA ARG A 318 -19.32 -8.28 25.46
C ARG A 318 -20.78 -8.63 25.79
N LYS A 319 -21.51 -9.25 24.86
CA LYS A 319 -22.92 -9.62 25.07
C LYS A 319 -23.10 -10.88 25.91
N GLN A 320 -22.19 -11.85 25.81
CA GLN A 320 -22.31 -13.12 26.54
C GLN A 320 -21.89 -13.01 28.01
N GLN A 321 -20.88 -12.18 28.34
CA GLN A 321 -20.47 -11.97 29.73
C GLN A 321 -21.55 -11.24 30.57
N LYS A 322 -22.42 -10.45 29.94
CA LYS A 322 -23.45 -9.70 30.68
C LYS A 322 -24.61 -10.57 31.16
N THR A 323 -24.78 -11.78 30.62
CA THR A 323 -25.90 -12.68 30.93
C THR A 323 -25.56 -13.83 31.88
N GLY A 324 -24.28 -14.08 32.16
CA GLY A 324 -23.84 -15.15 33.07
C GLY A 324 -23.02 -14.62 34.22
N GLN A 325 -23.57 -14.66 35.44
CA GLN A 325 -22.89 -14.60 36.74
C GLN A 325 -21.60 -13.76 36.80
N THR A 326 -21.70 -12.57 37.38
CA THR A 326 -20.57 -11.76 37.84
C THR A 326 -19.73 -12.57 38.84
N ARG A 327 -18.74 -13.33 38.35
CA ARG A 327 -17.62 -13.77 39.19
C ARG A 327 -16.94 -12.49 39.66
N GLN A 328 -16.93 -12.25 40.97
CA GLN A 328 -16.19 -11.14 41.56
C GLN A 328 -14.73 -11.26 41.10
N ALA A 329 -14.33 -10.33 40.23
CA ALA A 329 -12.95 -10.23 39.77
C ALA A 329 -12.09 -9.88 40.99
N LYS A 330 -11.15 -10.76 41.31
CA LYS A 330 -10.02 -10.47 42.20
C LYS A 330 -9.39 -9.15 41.71
N PRO A 331 -9.07 -8.19 42.60
CA PRO A 331 -8.48 -6.92 42.19
C PRO A 331 -7.25 -7.22 41.32
N ALA A 332 -7.20 -6.59 40.15
CA ALA A 332 -6.14 -6.75 39.19
C ALA A 332 -4.82 -6.28 39.85
N ASP A 333 -3.97 -7.23 40.21
CA ASP A 333 -2.56 -6.96 40.50
C ASP A 333 -1.95 -6.30 39.24
N GLU A 334 -1.16 -5.23 39.42
CA GLU A 334 -0.67 -4.32 38.37
C GLU A 334 0.26 -4.96 37.31
N ASP A 335 0.45 -6.28 37.34
CA ASP A 335 1.33 -7.06 36.47
C ASP A 335 0.57 -7.73 35.31
N GLU A 336 -0.12 -6.91 34.52
CA GLU A 336 -1.26 -7.30 33.67
C GLU A 336 -0.92 -8.24 32.48
N PHE A 337 0.35 -8.40 32.09
CA PHE A 337 0.79 -9.31 31.01
C PHE A 337 1.66 -10.48 31.50
N GLY A 338 1.68 -10.78 32.80
CA GLY A 338 2.48 -11.88 33.35
C GLY A 338 3.98 -11.58 33.40
N LEU A 339 4.37 -10.31 33.55
CA LEU A 339 5.77 -9.87 33.54
C LEU A 339 6.63 -10.37 34.72
N ARG A 340 6.04 -10.96 35.77
CA ARG A 340 6.80 -11.47 36.94
C ARG A 340 7.55 -12.78 36.67
N ASP A 341 7.01 -13.69 35.85
CA ASP A 341 7.65 -14.99 35.64
C ASP A 341 8.97 -14.92 34.85
N LEU A 342 9.27 -13.78 34.20
CA LEU A 342 10.53 -13.53 33.49
C LEU A 342 11.61 -12.85 34.34
N ALA A 343 11.25 -12.27 35.49
CA ALA A 343 12.21 -11.60 36.37
C ALA A 343 12.84 -12.54 37.41
N ASP A 344 12.12 -13.60 37.83
CA ASP A 344 12.57 -14.54 38.86
C ASP A 344 13.22 -15.82 38.31
N SER A 345 13.49 -15.89 36.99
CA SER A 345 14.11 -17.04 36.32
C SER A 345 15.54 -16.78 35.79
N ALA A 346 16.21 -15.75 36.33
CA ALA A 346 17.63 -15.46 36.09
C ALA A 346 18.53 -15.97 37.21
#